data_AF-A0A520RWS7-F1
#
_entry.id   AF-A0A520RWS7-F1
#
_cell.length_a   1.000
_cell.length_b   1.000
_cell.length_c   1.000
_cell.angle_alpha   90.00
_cell.angle_beta   90.00
_cell.angle_gamma   90.00
#
_symmetry.space_group_name_H-M   'P 1'
#
loop_
_entity.id
_entity.type
_entity.pdbx_description
1 polymer ?
#
loop_
_entity_poly.entity_id
_entity_poly.type
_entity_poly.pdbx_seq_one_letter_code
_entity_poly.pdbx_strand_id
1 'polypeptide(L)'
;EPGPGGMRLFPASLNLSFNETFKTRLPEAYERLLMDVARGNQTLFMRSDEVEAAWAFIDPIVNEAKKRKPEKYTAGSWGPVSSFELMAEHGHRWIEPEVDG
;
A
#
# COMPACT_ATOMS: atom_id res chain seq x y z
N GLU A 1 19.66 -20.42 -27.83
CA GLU A 1 19.11 -21.75 -28.20
C GLU A 1 18.78 -22.53 -26.93
N PRO A 2 17.63 -23.21 -26.82
CA PRO A 2 17.31 -23.97 -25.62
C PRO A 2 17.96 -25.37 -25.70
N GLY A 3 19.02 -25.58 -24.91
CA GLY A 3 19.65 -26.89 -24.67
C GLY A 3 18.90 -27.75 -23.63
N PRO A 4 19.25 -29.05 -23.53
CA PRO A 4 18.44 -30.08 -22.87
C PRO A 4 18.50 -30.00 -21.34
N GLY A 5 17.32 -30.09 -20.70
CA GLY A 5 17.18 -30.51 -19.30
C GLY A 5 16.94 -29.39 -18.28
N GLY A 6 15.66 -29.16 -17.94
CA GLY A 6 15.23 -28.44 -16.74
C GLY A 6 14.17 -27.36 -17.02
N MET A 7 13.04 -27.43 -16.30
CA MET A 7 12.06 -26.34 -16.29
C MET A 7 12.70 -25.11 -15.64
N ARG A 8 12.94 -24.07 -16.43
CA ARG A 8 13.42 -22.77 -15.97
C ARG A 8 12.23 -21.81 -15.96
N LEU A 9 11.81 -21.40 -14.76
CA LEU A 9 10.83 -20.35 -14.59
C LEU A 9 11.54 -19.00 -14.70
N PHE A 10 10.95 -18.10 -15.48
CA PHE A 10 11.36 -16.70 -15.54
C PHE A 10 10.20 -15.86 -15.01
N PRO A 11 10.47 -14.86 -14.15
CA PRO A 11 9.43 -13.92 -13.75
C PRO A 11 8.97 -13.13 -14.99
N ALA A 12 7.66 -13.09 -15.22
CA ALA A 12 7.04 -12.23 -16.21
C ALA A 12 6.18 -11.20 -15.47
N SER A 13 6.37 -9.91 -15.77
CA SER A 13 5.53 -8.83 -15.24
C SER A 13 4.39 -8.53 -16.21
N LEU A 14 3.18 -8.36 -15.68
CA LEU A 14 2.03 -7.82 -16.40
C LEU A 14 1.84 -6.39 -15.92
N ASN A 15 2.09 -5.41 -16.80
CA ASN A 15 1.92 -3.99 -16.49
C ASN A 15 0.59 -3.49 -17.06
N LEU A 16 -0.23 -2.83 -16.23
CA LEU A 16 -1.43 -2.09 -16.64
C LEU A 16 -1.29 -0.64 -16.18
N SER A 17 -0.85 0.23 -17.09
CA SER A 17 -0.86 1.67 -16.87
C SER A 17 -2.24 2.23 -17.21
N PHE A 18 -2.98 2.70 -16.20
CA PHE A 18 -4.31 3.28 -16.40
C PHE A 18 -4.27 4.55 -17.26
N ASN A 19 -3.22 5.37 -17.12
CA ASN A 19 -3.04 6.61 -17.87
C ASN A 19 -2.80 6.35 -19.37
N GLU A 20 -2.07 5.28 -19.70
CA GLU A 20 -1.81 4.91 -21.10
C GLU A 20 -2.99 4.14 -21.72
N THR A 21 -3.65 3.30 -20.93
CA THR A 21 -4.68 2.37 -21.43
C THR A 21 -6.03 3.05 -21.60
N PHE A 22 -6.40 3.99 -20.72
CA PHE A 22 -7.70 4.65 -20.74
C PHE A 22 -7.56 6.14 -21.03
N LYS A 23 -8.19 6.61 -22.12
CA LYS A 23 -8.21 8.03 -22.50
C LYS A 23 -9.28 8.85 -21.76
N THR A 24 -10.06 8.20 -20.89
CA THR A 24 -11.17 8.84 -20.17
C THR A 24 -10.68 9.36 -18.83
N ARG A 25 -11.07 10.60 -18.49
CA ARG A 25 -10.81 11.19 -17.17
C ARG A 25 -11.41 10.31 -16.08
N LEU A 26 -10.57 9.87 -15.13
CA LEU A 26 -11.03 9.25 -13.90
C LEU A 26 -11.57 10.34 -12.96
N PRO A 27 -12.72 10.11 -12.29
CA PRO A 27 -13.21 11.06 -11.30
C PRO A 27 -12.22 11.14 -10.15
N GLU A 28 -12.02 12.36 -9.64
CA GLU A 28 -11.20 12.57 -8.45
C GLU A 28 -11.83 11.89 -7.22
N ALA A 29 -11.02 11.61 -6.20
CA ALA A 29 -11.49 10.87 -5.02
C ALA A 29 -12.76 11.48 -4.40
N TYR A 30 -12.80 12.81 -4.23
CA TYR A 30 -13.97 13.51 -3.70
C TYR A 30 -15.14 13.56 -4.67
N GLU A 31 -14.90 13.72 -5.97
CA GLU A 31 -15.95 13.69 -6.99
C GLU A 31 -16.69 12.34 -6.95
N ARG A 32 -15.91 11.26 -6.84
CA ARG A 32 -16.47 9.91 -6.71
C ARG A 32 -17.32 9.76 -5.45
N LEU A 33 -16.80 10.16 -4.29
CA LEU A 33 -17.52 10.03 -3.02
C LEU A 33 -18.82 10.85 -3.01
N LEU A 34 -18.80 12.07 -3.53
CA LEU A 34 -20.00 12.92 -3.62
C LEU A 34 -21.06 12.31 -4.55
N MET A 35 -20.65 11.74 -5.69
CA MET A 35 -21.56 11.03 -6.58
C MET A 35 -22.20 9.80 -5.91
N ASP A 36 -21.43 9.05 -5.12
CA ASP A 36 -21.93 7.89 -4.39
C ASP A 36 -22.95 8.30 -3.30
N VAL A 37 -22.73 9.43 -2.60
CA VAL A 37 -23.73 10.00 -1.67
C VAL A 37 -25.02 10.36 -2.40
N ALA A 38 -24.93 11.07 -3.54
CA ALA A 38 -26.09 11.46 -4.33
C ALA A 38 -26.89 10.25 -4.85
N ARG A 39 -26.23 9.10 -5.03
CA ARG A 39 -26.84 7.83 -5.44
C ARG A 39 -27.29 6.94 -4.29
N GLY A 40 -27.09 7.36 -3.04
CA GLY A 40 -27.37 6.55 -1.86
C GLY A 40 -26.48 5.31 -1.73
N ASN A 41 -25.30 5.31 -2.37
CA ASN A 41 -24.34 4.21 -2.33
C ASN A 41 -23.33 4.44 -1.19
N GLN A 42 -23.33 3.56 -0.19
CA GLN A 42 -22.49 3.68 1.00
C GLN A 42 -21.21 2.81 0.96
N THR A 43 -20.94 2.11 -0.16
CA THR A 43 -19.86 1.11 -0.24
C THR A 43 -18.46 1.66 0.05
N LEU A 44 -18.20 2.94 -0.27
CA LEU A 44 -16.90 3.58 -0.05
C LEU A 44 -16.81 4.37 1.26
N PHE A 45 -17.78 4.19 2.17
CA PHE A 45 -17.81 4.85 3.47
C PHE A 45 -17.58 3.81 4.56
N MET A 46 -16.73 4.14 5.53
CA MET A 46 -16.53 3.28 6.69
C MET A 46 -17.79 3.25 7.55
N ARG A 47 -18.16 2.06 8.00
CA ARG A 47 -19.26 1.88 8.95
C ARG A 47 -18.80 2.21 10.37
N SER A 48 -19.75 2.54 11.25
CA SER A 48 -19.43 2.92 12.64
C SER A 48 -18.67 1.82 13.39
N ASP A 49 -19.08 0.56 13.24
CA ASP A 49 -18.41 -0.59 13.86
C ASP A 49 -16.99 -0.82 13.31
N GLU A 50 -16.76 -0.55 12.02
CA GLU A 50 -15.42 -0.61 11.43
C GLU A 50 -14.51 0.48 12.00
N VAL A 51 -15.04 1.69 12.18
CA VAL A 51 -14.29 2.82 12.78
C VAL A 51 -13.93 2.51 14.24
N GLU A 52 -14.88 1.99 15.03
CA GLU A 52 -14.63 1.59 16.42
C GLU A 52 -13.57 0.48 16.50
N ALA A 53 -13.63 -0.52 15.63
CA ALA A 53 -12.63 -1.59 15.57
C ALA A 53 -11.23 -1.07 15.18
N ALA A 54 -11.16 -0.14 14.22
CA ALA A 54 -9.90 0.48 13.82
C ALA A 54 -9.28 1.27 15.00
N TRP A 55 -10.08 2.03 15.74
CA TRP A 55 -9.60 2.76 16.92
C TRP A 55 -9.17 1.82 18.05
N ALA A 56 -9.92 0.75 18.32
CA ALA A 56 -9.55 -0.25 19.32
C ALA A 56 -8.18 -0.89 19.03
N PHE A 57 -7.82 -1.02 17.75
CA PHE A 57 -6.50 -1.50 17.33
C PHE A 57 -5.40 -0.41 17.41
N ILE A 58 -5.69 0.83 16.99
CA ILE A 58 -4.69 1.91 16.90
C ILE A 58 -4.37 2.54 18.26
N ASP A 59 -5.35 2.69 19.16
CA ASP A 59 -5.17 3.41 20.42
C ASP A 59 -4.02 2.87 21.30
N PRO A 60 -3.86 1.54 21.50
CA PRO A 60 -2.72 1.01 22.23
C PRO A 60 -1.37 1.36 21.58
N ILE A 61 -1.30 1.33 20.25
CA ILE A 61 -0.09 1.65 19.49
C ILE A 61 0.28 3.13 19.69
N VAL A 62 -0.70 4.02 19.58
CA VAL A 62 -0.49 5.47 19.78
C VAL A 62 -0.03 5.76 21.21
N ASN A 63 -0.62 5.09 22.20
CA ASN A 63 -0.26 5.26 23.61
C ASN A 63 1.17 4.80 23.91
N GLU A 64 1.62 3.72 23.28
CA GLU A 64 3.02 3.27 23.38
C GLU A 64 3.98 4.17 22.58
N ALA A 65 3.59 4.60 21.38
CA ALA A 65 4.41 5.48 20.54
C ALA A 65 4.74 6.81 21.23
N LYS A 66 3.79 7.38 21.99
CA LYS A 66 4.02 8.61 22.78
C LYS A 66 5.14 8.48 23.82
N LYS A 67 5.47 7.26 24.25
CA LYS A 67 6.52 7.00 25.26
C LYS A 67 7.91 6.86 24.66
N ARG A 68 8.03 6.79 23.32
CA ARG A 68 9.28 6.53 22.60
C ARG A 68 9.60 7.67 21.65
N LYS A 69 10.88 7.90 21.38
CA LYS A 69 11.30 8.82 20.32
C LYS A 69 11.31 8.09 18.98
N PRO A 70 10.71 8.65 17.91
CA PRO A 70 10.81 8.06 16.58
C PRO A 70 12.26 7.97 16.11
N GLU A 71 12.57 6.91 15.37
CA GLU A 71 13.86 6.78 14.71
C GLU A 71 13.96 7.76 13.54
N LYS A 72 15.15 8.33 13.37
CA LYS A 72 15.43 9.25 12.28
C LYS A 72 15.84 8.47 11.04
N TYR A 73 15.51 9.01 9.88
CA TYR A 73 15.95 8.52 8.58
C TYR A 73 16.19 9.69 7.64
N THR A 74 16.97 9.47 6.59
CA THR A 74 17.30 10.50 5.60
C THR A 74 16.10 10.78 4.71
N ALA A 75 15.81 12.05 4.43
CA ALA A 75 14.74 12.40 3.51
C ALA A 75 14.98 11.77 2.12
N GLY A 76 13.94 11.17 1.54
CA GLY A 76 14.03 10.40 0.30
C GLY A 76 14.45 8.93 0.48
N SER A 77 14.80 8.50 1.70
CA SER A 77 14.93 7.07 2.01
C SER A 77 13.58 6.43 2.32
N TRP A 78 13.53 5.11 2.28
CA TRP A 78 12.37 4.28 2.63
C TRP A 78 12.09 4.14 4.13
N GLY A 79 12.76 4.94 4.97
CA GLY A 79 12.66 4.86 6.43
C GLY A 79 13.94 4.32 7.11
N PRO A 80 13.86 4.03 8.42
CA PRO A 80 14.98 3.53 9.21
C PRO A 80 15.24 2.04 8.97
N VAL A 81 16.45 1.58 9.33
CA VAL A 81 16.86 0.16 9.20
C VAL A 81 15.93 -0.78 9.96
N SER A 82 15.45 -0.37 11.13
CA SER A 82 14.49 -1.13 11.95
C SER A 82 13.20 -1.52 11.22
N SER A 83 12.77 -0.72 10.22
CA SER A 83 11.60 -1.06 9.38
C SER A 83 11.86 -2.30 8.52
N PHE A 84 13.09 -2.48 8.04
CA PHE A 84 13.49 -3.64 7.25
C PHE A 84 13.76 -4.85 8.12
N GLU A 85 14.37 -4.65 9.29
CA GLU A 85 14.59 -5.70 10.30
C GLU A 85 13.25 -6.31 10.74
N LEU A 86 12.25 -5.49 11.03
CA LEU A 86 10.89 -5.93 11.38
C LEU A 86 10.30 -6.89 10.33
N MET A 87 10.44 -6.55 9.04
CA MET A 87 9.94 -7.41 7.96
C MET A 87 10.75 -8.70 7.86
N ALA A 88 12.08 -8.61 7.99
CA ALA A 88 12.98 -9.75 7.91
C ALA A 88 12.75 -10.77 9.04
N GLU A 89 12.44 -10.31 10.26
CA GLU A 89 12.05 -11.17 11.39
C GLU A 89 10.83 -12.04 11.06
N HIS A 90 9.92 -11.53 10.23
CA HIS A 90 8.74 -12.25 9.75
C HIS A 90 8.95 -12.97 8.40
N GLY A 91 10.18 -13.03 7.88
CA GLY A 91 10.49 -13.68 6.61
C GLY A 91 9.99 -12.92 5.39
N HIS A 92 9.72 -11.62 5.54
CA HIS A 92 9.21 -10.75 4.50
C HIS A 92 10.23 -9.64 4.15
N ARG A 93 10.01 -9.00 3.01
CA ARG A 93 10.75 -7.81 2.59
C ARG A 93 9.78 -6.81 1.96
N TRP A 94 10.07 -5.53 2.12
CA TRP A 94 9.37 -4.48 1.38
C TRP A 94 9.60 -4.68 -0.13
N ILE A 95 8.53 -4.51 -0.90
CA ILE A 95 8.63 -4.45 -2.37
C ILE A 95 8.88 -2.99 -2.71
N GLU A 96 10.10 -2.68 -3.12
CA GLU A 96 10.44 -1.35 -3.62
C GLU A 96 9.80 -1.18 -5.00
N PRO A 97 9.00 -0.14 -5.23
CA PRO A 97 8.47 0.14 -6.55
C PRO A 97 9.61 0.38 -7.52
N GLU A 98 9.54 -0.25 -8.69
CA GLU A 98 10.41 0.08 -9.81
C GLU A 98 10.15 1.54 -10.18
N VAL A 99 11.18 2.37 -10.05
CA VAL A 99 11.13 3.74 -10.55
C VAL A 99 11.28 3.63 -12.06
N ASP A 100 10.17 3.53 -12.77
CA ASP A 100 10.16 3.76 -14.21
C ASP A 100 10.67 5.19 -14.44
N GLY A 101 11.87 5.30 -15.03
CA GLY A 101 12.51 6.57 -15.39
C GLY A 101 12.00 7.13 -16.71
#